data_AF-A0A326RJS8-F1
#
_entry.id   AF-A0A326RJS8-F1
#
_cell.length_a   1.000
_cell.length_b   1.000
_cell.length_c   1.000
_cell.angle_alpha   90.00
_cell.angle_beta   90.00
_cell.angle_gamma   90.00
#
_symmetry.space_group_name_H-M   'P 1'
#
loop_
_entity.id
_entity.type
_entity.pdbx_description
1 polymer ?
#
loop_
_entity_poly.entity_id
_entity_poly.type
_entity_poly.pdbx_seq_one_letter_code
_entity_poly.pdbx_strand_id
1 'polypeptide(L)'
;MNFKHLLTISFLTLFSASAFSQKIMLQANHSDAKFILLNDYDDSDKQELGTGSVELKLEKDSKNRVKITKPGYQAVVKEYNRNLKWDKEQKITLDTRQVDITAEPFDAEILVDGRVIGTKAIYLFIQKDRFLTVEVKKPGFAPVTKVYYNQPDKETPPFKDHFTLRDRQVRLEVQPADATVATNGVTLGKGNQDIRIPFGDCVTTTVTKDGFVNFEKVFCNKEGDPEPPIRDKAVLEDRLVKITTAPNDAAVEIGGKRVGNGAYDLKVPKNSCVEVRISKDGFIRYVKNYCNQTNMQEPPLTDFLEMKVDEAYTSSVSSDLANVRITVPVRAGLAPEEAWRILSSIITGYFDILETVDYNTGYLTTSWQVQNFQSSIIRTRVIVSSGGNSNQLAYAVKLVSQEAFLDGKSNVTVKDDEKFTDWARILKKYDGLIQEIQARLQ
;
A
#
# COMPACT_ATOMS: atom_id res chain seq x y z
N MET A 1 57.83 104.62 70.35
CA MET A 1 58.97 103.76 69.95
C MET A 1 58.55 102.85 68.80
N ASN A 2 59.47 102.68 67.85
CA ASN A 2 59.44 101.87 66.61
C ASN A 2 58.79 100.46 66.76
N PHE A 3 58.24 99.79 65.75
CA PHE A 3 58.82 99.47 64.43
C PHE A 3 57.71 99.00 63.46
N LYS A 4 58.02 99.15 62.17
CA LYS A 4 57.35 98.63 60.98
C LYS A 4 57.14 97.10 61.02
N HIS A 5 56.11 96.59 60.35
CA HIS A 5 56.29 95.64 59.24
C HIS A 5 54.99 95.39 58.44
N LEU A 6 55.11 95.51 57.12
CA LEU A 6 54.22 95.00 56.09
C LEU A 6 53.97 93.50 56.30
N LEU A 7 52.71 93.06 56.19
CA LEU A 7 52.40 91.68 55.81
C LEU A 7 51.28 91.65 54.76
N THR A 8 51.62 91.01 53.66
CA THR A 8 50.89 90.83 52.41
C THR A 8 49.57 90.07 52.63
N ILE A 9 48.45 90.68 52.28
CA ILE A 9 47.14 90.02 52.22
C ILE A 9 47.09 89.22 50.91
N SER A 10 47.35 87.92 50.99
CA SER A 10 47.11 86.99 49.90
C SER A 10 45.64 86.56 49.94
N PHE A 11 44.85 87.11 49.02
CA PHE A 11 43.43 86.81 48.85
C PHE A 11 43.31 85.40 48.23
N LEU A 12 43.15 84.38 49.07
CA LEU A 12 42.87 83.01 48.61
C LEU A 12 41.38 82.96 48.17
N THR A 13 41.12 83.32 46.92
CA THR A 13 39.83 83.06 46.28
C THR A 13 39.64 81.55 46.14
N LEU A 14 38.86 80.94 47.04
CA LEU A 14 38.26 79.62 46.78
C LEU A 14 37.33 79.76 45.58
N PHE A 15 37.81 79.42 44.39
CA PHE A 15 36.94 79.03 43.30
C PHE A 15 36.34 77.67 43.67
N SER A 16 35.16 77.69 44.29
CA SER A 16 34.27 76.54 44.26
C SER A 16 33.85 76.35 42.80
N ALA A 17 34.62 75.56 42.04
CA ALA A 17 34.17 75.02 40.78
C ALA A 17 33.00 74.10 41.09
N SER A 18 31.78 74.62 41.04
CA SER A 18 30.58 73.82 40.94
C SER A 18 30.73 73.00 39.66
N ALA A 19 31.20 71.77 39.81
CA ALA A 19 31.21 70.80 38.72
C ALA A 19 29.75 70.61 38.33
N PHE A 20 29.31 71.32 37.29
CA PHE A 20 28.00 71.11 36.71
C PHE A 20 27.96 69.66 36.25
N SER A 21 27.26 68.85 37.02
CA SER A 21 26.92 67.49 36.70
C SER A 21 26.02 67.53 35.48
N GLN A 22 26.53 67.14 34.31
CA GLN A 22 25.70 67.02 33.12
C GLN A 22 24.74 65.85 33.34
N LYS A 23 23.45 66.16 33.41
CA LYS A 23 22.39 65.17 33.55
C LYS A 23 21.57 65.13 32.28
N ILE A 24 21.14 63.92 31.89
CA ILE A 24 20.24 63.68 30.76
C ILE A 24 19.08 62.81 31.22
N MET A 25 17.91 63.04 30.64
CA MET A 25 16.73 62.20 30.84
C MET A 25 16.69 61.13 29.77
N LEU A 26 16.64 59.86 30.17
CA LEU A 26 16.44 58.74 29.25
C LEU A 26 14.98 58.30 29.36
N GLN A 27 14.27 58.25 28.24
CA GLN A 27 12.87 57.83 28.20
C GLN A 27 12.66 56.73 27.17
N ALA A 28 12.12 55.59 27.61
CA ALA A 28 11.75 54.49 26.72
C ALA A 28 10.32 54.68 26.18
N ASN A 29 10.06 54.16 24.99
CA ASN A 29 8.69 54.06 24.45
C ASN A 29 7.79 53.06 25.21
N HIS A 30 8.34 52.31 26.18
CA HIS A 30 7.61 51.39 27.06
C HIS A 30 7.86 51.76 28.52
N SER A 31 6.79 51.97 29.29
CA SER A 31 6.87 52.41 30.69
C SER A 31 7.48 51.39 31.64
N ASP A 32 7.47 50.12 31.28
CA ASP A 32 8.01 48.97 32.03
C ASP A 32 9.41 48.53 31.56
N ALA A 33 10.02 49.24 30.59
CA ALA A 33 11.40 48.96 30.19
C ALA A 33 12.38 49.33 31.30
N LYS A 34 13.29 48.42 31.64
CA LYS A 34 14.33 48.60 32.66
C LYS A 34 15.58 49.25 32.08
N PHE A 35 16.13 50.21 32.81
CA PHE A 35 17.41 50.85 32.52
C PHE A 35 18.46 50.35 33.50
N ILE A 36 19.56 49.81 32.97
CA ILE A 36 20.65 49.23 33.74
C ILE A 36 21.95 49.88 33.29
N LEU A 37 22.66 50.52 34.20
CA LEU A 37 24.03 50.97 33.98
C LEU A 37 24.94 49.76 33.86
N LEU A 38 25.76 49.72 32.81
CA LEU A 38 26.75 48.67 32.58
C LEU A 38 28.13 49.13 33.06
N ASN A 39 29.04 48.16 33.18
CA ASN A 39 30.47 48.46 33.33
C ASN A 39 31.05 49.03 32.02
N ASP A 40 32.10 49.85 32.14
CA ASP A 40 32.70 50.54 30.98
C ASP A 40 33.57 49.62 30.10
N TYR A 41 33.97 48.48 30.67
CA TYR A 41 34.89 47.52 30.05
C TYR A 41 34.18 46.28 29.49
N ASP A 42 32.98 45.96 29.96
CA ASP A 42 32.19 44.80 29.51
C ASP A 42 30.67 45.07 29.64
N ASP A 43 29.85 44.12 29.18
CA ASP A 43 28.38 44.22 29.20
C ASP A 43 27.75 43.72 30.51
N SER A 44 28.54 43.60 31.59
CA SER A 44 28.01 43.19 32.88
C SER A 44 27.26 44.32 33.59
N ASP A 45 26.23 43.94 34.32
CA ASP A 45 25.33 44.87 35.00
C ASP A 45 26.02 45.48 36.22
N LYS A 46 26.07 46.82 36.26
CA LYS A 46 26.65 47.59 37.37
C LYS A 46 25.59 48.06 38.35
N GLN A 47 24.49 48.64 37.85
CA GLN A 47 23.44 49.22 38.68
C GLN A 47 22.11 49.34 37.92
N GLU A 48 21.00 48.89 38.52
CA GLU A 48 19.66 49.21 38.01
C GLU A 48 19.33 50.69 38.31
N LEU A 49 18.95 51.44 37.28
CA LEU A 49 18.68 52.88 37.36
C LEU A 49 17.19 53.19 37.56
N GLY A 50 16.30 52.33 37.05
CA GLY A 50 14.85 52.50 37.12
C GLY A 50 14.11 51.95 35.90
N THR A 51 12.83 52.31 35.76
CA THR A 51 11.95 51.84 34.68
C THR A 51 11.26 53.00 33.96
N GLY A 52 11.01 52.85 32.66
CA GLY A 52 10.26 53.79 31.82
C GLY A 52 11.00 55.10 31.50
N SER A 53 11.37 55.86 32.53
CA SER A 53 12.14 57.10 32.42
C SER A 53 13.12 57.25 33.58
N VAL A 54 14.39 57.58 33.30
CA VAL A 54 15.44 57.72 34.33
C VAL A 54 16.31 58.96 34.09
N GLU A 55 16.69 59.64 35.18
CA GLU A 55 17.73 60.69 35.14
C GLU A 55 19.11 60.04 35.22
N LEU A 56 19.91 60.15 34.16
CA LEU A 56 21.29 59.70 34.16
C LEU A 56 22.22 60.89 34.40
N LYS A 57 22.99 60.81 35.49
CA LYS A 57 24.14 61.69 35.71
C LYS A 57 25.35 61.14 34.96
N LEU A 58 25.95 61.96 34.09
CA LEU A 58 27.14 61.57 33.33
C LEU A 58 28.38 61.72 34.20
N GLU A 59 29.02 60.59 34.51
CA GLU A 59 30.26 60.58 35.26
C GLU A 59 31.45 60.89 34.34
N LYS A 60 32.45 61.55 34.92
CA LYS A 60 33.70 61.88 34.23
C LYS A 60 34.51 60.60 34.04
N ASP A 61 35.19 60.47 32.91
CA ASP A 61 36.04 59.32 32.60
C ASP A 61 35.31 57.96 32.51
N SER A 62 33.98 57.99 32.36
CA SER A 62 33.11 56.83 32.08
C SER A 62 32.49 56.93 30.69
N LYS A 63 32.19 55.78 30.07
CA LYS A 63 31.40 55.73 28.83
C LYS A 63 29.90 55.88 29.11
N ASN A 64 29.47 55.79 30.38
CA ASN A 64 28.08 55.90 30.82
C ASN A 64 27.16 54.99 29.98
N ARG A 65 27.51 53.70 29.91
CA ARG A 65 26.81 52.71 29.08
C ARG A 65 25.54 52.27 29.77
N VAL A 66 24.40 52.38 29.10
CA VAL A 66 23.09 52.00 29.63
C VAL A 66 22.46 50.94 28.74
N LYS A 67 22.12 49.80 29.35
CA LYS A 67 21.33 48.72 28.75
C LYS A 67 19.86 48.94 29.06
N ILE A 68 19.04 49.01 28.03
CA ILE A 68 17.59 49.13 28.12
C ILE A 68 17.00 47.77 27.75
N THR A 69 16.25 47.17 28.66
CA THR A 69 15.71 45.82 28.50
C THR A 69 14.21 45.78 28.77
N LYS A 70 13.50 44.95 28.02
CA LYS A 70 12.09 44.63 28.24
C LYS A 70 11.83 43.19 27.77
N PRO A 71 11.18 42.33 28.57
CA PRO A 71 10.80 40.99 28.10
C PRO A 71 10.01 41.06 26.79
N GLY A 72 10.40 40.24 25.82
CA GLY A 72 9.82 40.21 24.48
C GLY A 72 10.40 41.23 23.49
N TYR A 73 11.43 41.99 23.86
CA TYR A 73 12.11 42.95 22.99
C TYR A 73 13.61 42.75 23.00
N GLN A 74 14.26 43.05 21.88
CA GLN A 74 15.71 43.08 21.80
C GLN A 74 16.26 44.20 22.71
N ALA A 75 17.22 43.85 23.56
CA ALA A 75 17.88 44.83 24.41
C ALA A 75 18.67 45.84 23.57
N VAL A 76 18.66 47.11 23.99
CA VAL A 76 19.42 48.19 23.34
C VAL A 76 20.46 48.71 24.32
N VAL A 77 21.72 48.82 23.88
CA VAL A 77 22.78 49.47 24.66
C VAL A 77 23.09 50.84 24.04
N LYS A 78 23.13 51.88 24.88
CA LYS A 78 23.50 53.25 24.49
C LYS A 78 24.67 53.73 25.35
N GLU A 79 25.56 54.51 24.76
CA GLU A 79 26.71 55.10 25.45
C GLU A 79 26.61 56.62 25.42
N TYR A 80 26.85 57.26 26.57
CA TYR A 80 26.69 58.70 26.74
C TYR A 80 27.98 59.33 27.24
N ASN A 81 28.94 59.55 26.33
CA ASN A 81 30.21 60.18 26.70
C ASN A 81 29.99 61.62 27.17
N ARG A 82 30.45 61.94 28.39
CA ARG A 82 30.29 63.26 29.01
C ARG A 82 30.93 64.40 28.21
N ASN A 83 31.95 64.12 27.40
CA ASN A 83 32.63 65.14 26.60
C ASN A 83 31.83 65.58 25.36
N LEU A 84 30.70 64.92 25.08
CA LEU A 84 29.81 65.25 23.98
C LEU A 84 28.59 66.04 24.47
N LYS A 85 28.05 66.88 23.59
CA LYS A 85 26.78 67.57 23.83
C LYS A 85 25.62 66.62 23.55
N TRP A 86 24.75 66.44 24.53
CA TRP A 86 23.55 65.60 24.44
C TRP A 86 22.30 66.47 24.62
N ASP A 87 21.22 66.10 23.95
CA ASP A 87 19.92 66.70 24.24
C ASP A 87 19.47 66.32 25.65
N LYS A 88 18.74 67.23 26.31
CA LYS A 88 18.26 67.02 27.69
C LYS A 88 17.40 65.77 27.82
N GLU A 89 16.69 65.40 26.77
CA GLU A 89 15.85 64.21 26.70
C GLU A 89 16.33 63.32 25.56
N GLN A 90 16.59 62.06 25.89
CA GLN A 90 16.99 61.01 24.95
C GLN A 90 15.86 59.99 24.89
N LYS A 91 15.27 59.82 23.70
CA LYS A 91 14.22 58.82 23.46
C LYS A 91 14.83 57.51 22.99
N ILE A 92 14.51 56.41 23.67
CA ILE A 92 14.93 55.06 23.33
C ILE A 92 13.72 54.27 22.86
N THR A 93 13.81 53.71 21.65
CA THR A 93 12.78 52.86 21.07
C THR A 93 13.18 51.39 21.19
N LEU A 94 12.30 50.58 21.77
CA LEU A 94 12.30 49.12 21.64
C LEU A 94 11.15 48.74 20.71
N ASP A 95 11.47 48.38 19.47
CA ASP A 95 10.52 48.00 18.42
C ASP A 95 10.80 46.63 17.80
N THR A 96 12.03 46.12 17.91
CA THR A 96 12.39 44.76 17.53
C THR A 96 11.94 43.78 18.61
N ARG A 97 11.07 42.85 18.24
CA ARG A 97 10.64 41.76 19.12
C ARG A 97 11.71 40.70 19.24
N GLN A 98 11.85 40.12 20.42
CA GLN A 98 12.71 38.99 20.68
C GLN A 98 11.87 37.80 21.16
N VAL A 99 12.10 36.62 20.58
CA VAL A 99 11.57 35.35 21.05
C VAL A 99 12.75 34.42 21.36
N ASP A 100 12.80 33.93 22.59
CA ASP A 100 13.74 32.87 22.98
C ASP A 100 13.16 31.53 22.53
N ILE A 101 13.72 30.95 21.48
CA ILE A 101 13.23 29.70 20.91
C ILE A 101 14.09 28.56 21.45
N THR A 102 13.44 27.51 21.92
CA THR A 102 14.08 26.24 22.31
C THR A 102 13.44 25.08 21.57
N ALA A 103 14.22 24.05 21.28
CA ALA A 103 13.76 22.86 20.56
C ALA A 103 14.22 21.58 21.26
N GLU A 104 13.29 20.64 21.40
CA GLU A 104 13.53 19.26 21.82
C GLU A 104 13.10 18.31 20.70
N PRO A 105 13.92 17.31 20.32
CA PRO A 105 15.27 17.01 20.82
C PRO A 105 16.30 18.14 20.59
N PHE A 106 17.30 18.27 21.48
CA PHE A 106 18.27 19.38 21.43
C PHE A 106 19.18 19.40 20.19
N ASP A 107 19.28 18.28 19.47
CA ASP A 107 19.98 18.17 18.19
C ASP A 107 19.09 18.51 16.97
N ALA A 108 17.84 18.91 17.17
CA ALA A 108 16.98 19.41 16.10
C ALA A 108 17.51 20.74 15.53
N GLU A 109 17.44 20.89 14.20
CA GLU A 109 17.79 22.11 13.50
C GLU A 109 16.65 23.12 13.61
N ILE A 110 16.99 24.37 13.93
CA ILE A 110 16.06 25.50 13.93
C ILE A 110 16.39 26.38 12.72
N LEU A 111 15.43 26.48 11.81
CA LEU A 111 15.52 27.25 10.58
C LEU A 111 14.68 28.51 10.71
N VAL A 112 15.20 29.62 10.22
CA VAL A 112 14.47 30.89 10.08
C VAL A 112 14.47 31.28 8.60
N ASP A 113 13.28 31.43 8.03
CA ASP A 113 13.05 31.67 6.59
C ASP A 113 13.87 30.71 5.70
N GLY A 114 13.89 29.43 6.07
CA GLY A 114 14.57 28.36 5.35
C GLY A 114 16.08 28.25 5.58
N ARG A 115 16.68 29.09 6.44
CA ARG A 115 18.11 29.04 6.77
C ARG A 115 18.33 28.48 8.17
N VAL A 116 19.22 27.50 8.32
CA VAL A 116 19.62 26.97 9.63
C VAL A 116 20.33 28.07 10.41
N ILE A 117 19.79 28.40 11.59
CA ILE A 117 20.36 29.42 12.49
C ILE A 117 21.08 28.76 13.68
N GLY A 118 20.61 27.59 14.12
CA GLY A 118 21.25 26.85 15.20
C GLY A 118 20.51 25.57 15.56
N THR A 119 20.96 24.93 16.63
CA THR A 119 20.33 23.79 17.28
C THR A 119 20.07 24.11 18.75
N LYS A 120 19.20 23.34 19.42
CA LYS A 120 18.80 23.49 20.84
C LYS A 120 18.08 24.80 21.20
N ALA A 121 18.69 25.96 20.95
CA ALA A 121 18.13 27.26 21.28
C ALA A 121 18.67 28.38 20.37
N ILE A 122 17.82 29.37 20.06
CA ILE A 122 18.21 30.60 19.37
C ILE A 122 17.46 31.81 19.95
N TYR A 123 18.00 33.02 19.70
CA TYR A 123 17.25 34.27 19.86
C TYR A 123 16.72 34.71 18.50
N LEU A 124 15.40 34.74 18.34
CA LEU A 124 14.75 35.23 17.13
C LEU A 124 14.46 36.73 17.28
N PHE A 125 15.01 37.55 16.39
CA PHE A 125 14.77 38.99 16.36
C PHE A 125 13.87 39.38 15.18
N ILE A 126 12.66 39.88 15.48
CA ILE A 126 11.67 40.24 14.47
C ILE A 126 11.60 41.77 14.43
N GLN A 127 12.12 42.34 13.34
CA GLN A 127 12.09 43.79 13.12
C GLN A 127 10.65 44.31 13.05
N LYS A 128 10.46 45.59 13.35
CA LYS A 128 9.14 46.23 13.30
C LYS A 128 8.50 46.05 11.93
N ASP A 129 7.20 45.74 11.93
CA ASP A 129 6.36 45.54 10.76
C ASP A 129 6.78 44.34 9.87
N ARG A 130 7.59 43.42 10.40
CA ARG A 130 8.06 42.20 9.71
C ARG A 130 7.47 40.93 10.33
N PHE A 131 7.67 39.82 9.63
CA PHE A 131 7.40 38.47 10.12
C PHE A 131 8.58 37.56 9.76
N LEU A 132 8.72 36.46 10.52
CA LEU A 132 9.71 35.42 10.28
C LEU A 132 9.03 34.05 10.42
N THR A 133 9.39 33.12 9.54
CA THR A 133 8.94 31.72 9.62
C THR A 133 10.01 30.89 10.29
N VAL A 134 9.65 30.20 11.37
CA VAL A 134 10.51 29.25 12.06
C VAL A 134 10.08 27.84 11.72
N GLU A 135 11.03 27.00 11.33
CA GLU A 135 10.84 25.56 11.15
C GLU A 135 11.82 24.82 12.05
N VAL A 136 11.33 23.88 12.84
CA VAL A 136 12.15 22.96 13.62
C VAL A 136 12.07 21.59 12.98
N LYS A 137 13.21 21.03 12.59
CA LYS A 137 13.27 19.74 11.90
C LYS A 137 14.39 18.85 12.43
N LYS A 138 14.14 17.54 12.38
CA LYS A 138 15.12 16.50 12.69
C LYS A 138 14.80 15.25 11.86
N PRO A 139 15.78 14.57 11.25
CA PRO A 139 15.55 13.31 10.56
C PRO A 139 14.80 12.30 11.43
N GLY A 140 13.74 11.70 10.89
CA GLY A 140 12.87 10.77 11.60
C GLY A 140 11.71 11.42 12.38
N PHE A 141 11.69 12.75 12.50
CA PHE A 141 10.59 13.49 13.12
C PHE A 141 9.81 14.30 12.08
N ALA A 142 8.51 14.47 12.30
CA ALA A 142 7.72 15.41 11.52
C ALA A 142 8.13 16.85 11.86
N PRO A 143 8.42 17.71 10.88
CA PRO A 143 8.82 19.09 11.15
C PRO A 143 7.66 19.91 11.71
N VAL A 144 7.98 20.90 12.53
CA VAL A 144 7.01 21.87 13.07
C VAL A 144 7.36 23.25 12.55
N THR A 145 6.38 23.95 11.97
CA THR A 145 6.54 25.29 11.42
C THR A 145 5.61 26.28 12.13
N LYS A 146 6.14 27.46 12.48
CA LYS A 146 5.38 28.56 13.09
C LYS A 146 5.83 29.90 12.54
N VAL A 147 4.88 30.79 12.26
CA VAL A 147 5.17 32.16 11.80
C VAL A 147 4.99 33.13 12.97
N TYR A 148 5.96 34.01 13.17
CA TYR A 148 5.91 35.07 14.17
C TYR A 148 5.82 36.43 13.49
N TYR A 149 4.94 37.29 14.00
CA TYR A 149 4.67 38.62 13.43
C TYR A 149 5.06 39.72 14.42
N ASN A 150 5.63 40.82 13.94
CA ASN A 150 5.80 42.03 14.74
C ASN A 150 5.01 43.18 14.08
N GLN A 151 3.69 43.05 14.09
CA GLN A 151 2.76 43.98 13.46
C GLN A 151 1.62 44.31 14.43
N PRO A 152 1.08 45.55 14.44
CA PRO A 152 0.03 45.95 15.37
C PRO A 152 -1.25 45.09 15.30
N ASP A 153 -1.61 44.63 14.11
CA ASP A 153 -2.85 43.89 13.84
C ASP A 153 -2.69 42.36 13.90
N LYS A 154 -1.57 41.88 14.47
CA LYS A 154 -1.27 40.45 14.60
C LYS A 154 -1.03 40.07 16.05
N GLU A 155 -1.16 38.76 16.32
CA GLU A 155 -0.83 38.21 17.64
C GLU A 155 0.61 38.57 18.01
N THR A 156 0.79 39.12 19.20
CA THR A 156 2.12 39.48 19.70
C THR A 156 2.92 38.21 20.00
N PRO A 157 4.17 38.09 19.50
CA PRO A 157 5.00 36.93 19.78
C PRO A 157 5.24 36.74 21.28
N PRO A 158 5.23 35.48 21.76
CA PRO A 158 5.61 35.21 23.13
C PRO A 158 7.09 35.55 23.34
N PHE A 159 7.49 35.86 24.58
CA PHE A 159 8.90 36.08 24.89
C PHE A 159 9.71 34.78 24.82
N LYS A 160 9.09 33.63 25.11
CA LYS A 160 9.69 32.31 25.01
C LYS A 160 8.77 31.36 24.27
N ASP A 161 9.34 30.53 23.42
CA ASP A 161 8.60 29.46 22.75
C ASP A 161 9.42 28.16 22.78
N HIS A 162 8.73 27.05 22.97
CA HIS A 162 9.34 25.74 23.12
C HIS A 162 8.71 24.74 22.15
N PHE A 163 9.53 24.21 21.25
CA PHE A 163 9.14 23.23 20.26
C PHE A 163 9.53 21.85 20.74
N THR A 164 8.58 20.91 20.75
CA THR A 164 8.86 19.49 21.01
C THR A 164 8.46 18.66 19.79
N LEU A 165 9.43 18.05 19.13
CA LEU A 165 9.18 17.08 18.06
C LEU A 165 8.82 15.73 18.68
N ARG A 166 7.54 15.37 18.63
CA ARG A 166 7.03 14.08 19.15
C ARG A 166 6.59 13.13 18.05
N ASP A 167 6.03 13.69 16.98
CA ASP A 167 5.56 12.92 15.85
C ASP A 167 6.73 12.45 15.00
N ARG A 168 6.67 11.19 14.56
CA ARG A 168 7.67 10.60 13.67
C ARG A 168 7.27 10.81 12.21
N GLN A 169 8.25 10.77 11.34
CA GLN A 169 8.04 10.84 9.90
C GLN A 169 8.89 9.79 9.18
N VAL A 170 8.23 8.99 8.33
CA VAL A 170 8.89 8.02 7.43
C VAL A 170 8.81 8.58 6.02
N ARG A 171 9.95 8.71 5.33
CA ARG A 171 9.96 8.95 3.88
C ARG A 171 9.68 7.63 3.16
N LEU A 172 8.49 7.49 2.58
CA LEU A 172 8.12 6.32 1.78
C LEU A 172 8.53 6.53 0.32
N GLU A 173 9.45 5.71 -0.16
CA GLU A 173 9.84 5.65 -1.57
C GLU A 173 8.98 4.62 -2.29
N VAL A 174 8.26 5.07 -3.32
CA VAL A 174 7.20 4.30 -3.97
C VAL A 174 7.59 3.97 -5.41
N GLN A 175 7.54 2.69 -5.75
CA GLN A 175 7.75 2.21 -7.10
C GLN A 175 6.62 1.25 -7.48
N PRO A 176 5.89 1.51 -8.58
CA PRO A 176 6.06 2.61 -9.54
C PRO A 176 5.56 3.97 -9.00
N ALA A 177 6.15 5.06 -9.50
CA ALA A 177 5.95 6.42 -8.95
C ALA A 177 4.54 7.01 -9.14
N ASP A 178 3.69 6.39 -9.96
CA ASP A 178 2.30 6.77 -10.19
C ASP A 178 1.31 6.01 -9.29
N ALA A 179 1.78 5.08 -8.44
CA ALA A 179 0.97 4.40 -7.45
C ALA A 179 0.44 5.37 -6.39
N THR A 180 -0.75 5.08 -5.86
CA THR A 180 -1.44 5.93 -4.89
C THR A 180 -1.16 5.46 -3.47
N VAL A 181 -0.79 6.40 -2.60
CA VAL A 181 -0.50 6.17 -1.18
C VAL A 181 -1.67 6.67 -0.34
N ALA A 182 -2.11 5.85 0.60
CA ALA A 182 -3.10 6.21 1.61
C ALA A 182 -2.62 5.81 3.01
N THR A 183 -3.04 6.60 4.01
CA THR A 183 -2.80 6.31 5.43
C THR A 183 -4.13 6.26 6.17
N ASN A 184 -4.38 5.18 6.91
CA ASN A 184 -5.65 4.94 7.61
C ASN A 184 -6.88 5.16 6.70
N GLY A 185 -6.77 4.76 5.41
CA GLY A 185 -7.81 4.93 4.39
C GLY A 185 -7.88 6.32 3.75
N VAL A 186 -7.12 7.31 4.20
CA VAL A 186 -7.09 8.66 3.64
C VAL A 186 -5.97 8.77 2.61
N THR A 187 -6.32 9.13 1.37
CA THR A 187 -5.35 9.32 0.29
C THR A 187 -4.46 10.53 0.54
N LEU A 188 -3.13 10.32 0.52
CA LEU A 188 -2.13 11.38 0.61
C LEU A 188 -1.74 11.93 -0.77
N GLY A 189 -1.65 11.04 -1.76
CA GLY A 189 -1.25 11.40 -3.12
C GLY A 189 -0.63 10.24 -3.89
N LYS A 190 0.11 10.55 -4.96
CA LYS A 190 0.83 9.57 -5.78
C LYS A 190 2.33 9.67 -5.56
N GLY A 191 3.04 8.55 -5.75
CA GLY A 191 4.50 8.48 -5.65
C GLY A 191 5.03 8.63 -4.24
N ASN A 192 6.25 9.15 -4.10
CA ASN A 192 6.92 9.25 -2.81
C ASN A 192 6.15 10.17 -1.85
N GLN A 193 5.96 9.74 -0.60
CA GLN A 193 5.22 10.49 0.42
C GLN A 193 5.97 10.54 1.75
N ASP A 194 5.70 11.57 2.53
CA ASP A 194 6.13 11.68 3.92
C ASP A 194 5.00 11.22 4.85
N ILE A 195 5.19 10.06 5.47
CA ILE A 195 4.20 9.43 6.34
C ILE A 195 4.38 9.95 7.77
N ARG A 196 3.46 10.80 8.22
CA ARG A 196 3.42 11.29 9.61
C ARG A 196 2.81 10.26 10.53
N ILE A 197 3.47 9.97 11.64
CA ILE A 197 3.05 8.98 12.65
C ILE A 197 2.94 9.72 14.00
N PRO A 198 1.71 10.07 14.42
CA PRO A 198 1.49 10.77 15.68
C PRO A 198 2.06 10.02 16.88
N PHE A 199 2.58 10.75 17.86
CA PHE A 199 3.03 10.14 19.11
C PHE A 199 1.88 9.43 19.84
N GLY A 200 2.13 8.20 20.28
CA GLY A 200 1.16 7.32 20.93
C GLY A 200 0.31 6.48 19.97
N ASP A 201 0.50 6.60 18.65
CA ASP A 201 -0.40 6.00 17.65
C ASP A 201 0.32 5.11 16.63
N CYS A 202 -0.46 4.34 15.86
CA CYS A 202 -0.03 3.57 14.71
C CYS A 202 -0.79 3.99 13.46
N VAL A 203 -0.10 4.00 12.32
CA VAL A 203 -0.66 4.36 11.02
C VAL A 203 -0.49 3.21 10.04
N THR A 204 -1.61 2.76 9.46
CA THR A 204 -1.61 1.77 8.38
C THR A 204 -1.43 2.48 7.05
N THR A 205 -0.34 2.17 6.36
CA THR A 205 0.01 2.74 5.06
C THR A 205 -0.25 1.72 3.97
N THR A 206 -1.07 2.09 3.00
CA THR A 206 -1.40 1.26 1.84
C THR A 206 -0.93 1.95 0.57
N VAL A 207 -0.29 1.18 -0.32
CA VAL A 207 0.11 1.64 -1.66
C VAL A 207 -0.60 0.77 -2.69
N THR A 208 -1.32 1.43 -3.59
CA THR A 208 -2.24 0.78 -4.54
C THR A 208 -1.94 1.22 -5.97
N LYS A 209 -2.06 0.27 -6.90
CA LYS A 209 -2.03 0.52 -8.33
C LYS A 209 -2.74 -0.60 -9.08
N ASP A 210 -3.55 -0.24 -10.07
CA ASP A 210 -4.23 -1.20 -10.93
C ASP A 210 -3.24 -2.17 -11.57
N GLY A 211 -3.56 -3.47 -11.48
CA GLY A 211 -2.75 -4.56 -12.05
C GLY A 211 -1.62 -5.02 -11.13
N PHE A 212 -1.49 -4.44 -9.95
CA PHE A 212 -0.52 -4.84 -8.94
C PHE A 212 -1.19 -5.31 -7.67
N VAL A 213 -0.52 -6.18 -6.93
CA VAL A 213 -0.89 -6.50 -5.56
C VAL A 213 -0.59 -5.30 -4.67
N ASN A 214 -1.53 -4.92 -3.81
CA ASN A 214 -1.36 -3.80 -2.89
C ASN A 214 -0.22 -4.08 -1.89
N PHE A 215 0.54 -3.04 -1.57
CA PHE A 215 1.46 -3.05 -0.45
C PHE A 215 0.76 -2.47 0.78
N GLU A 216 0.91 -3.10 1.93
CA GLU A 216 0.35 -2.64 3.19
C GLU A 216 1.37 -2.81 4.31
N LYS A 217 1.56 -1.76 5.12
CA LYS A 217 2.48 -1.76 6.25
C LYS A 217 2.01 -0.84 7.36
N VAL A 218 2.19 -1.27 8.60
CA VAL A 218 1.87 -0.48 9.79
C VAL A 218 3.15 0.12 10.37
N PHE A 219 3.12 1.42 10.67
CA PHE A 219 4.17 2.13 11.41
C PHE A 219 3.61 2.61 12.75
N CYS A 220 4.35 2.41 13.84
CA CYS A 220 3.92 2.77 15.19
C CYS A 220 4.92 3.71 15.86
N ASN A 221 4.43 4.74 16.57
CA ASN A 221 5.25 5.66 17.36
C ASN A 221 4.76 5.64 18.81
N LYS A 222 5.03 4.53 19.50
CA LYS A 222 4.63 4.31 20.89
C LYS A 222 5.84 4.14 21.78
N GLU A 223 5.68 4.45 23.06
CA GLU A 223 6.72 4.22 24.06
C GLU A 223 6.98 2.71 24.21
N GLY A 224 8.25 2.32 24.15
CA GLY A 224 8.68 0.91 24.23
C GLY A 224 8.69 0.16 22.89
N ASP A 225 8.03 0.68 21.85
CA ASP A 225 8.10 0.11 20.50
C ASP A 225 9.40 0.52 19.78
N PRO A 226 9.90 -0.31 18.83
CA PRO A 226 11.01 0.10 17.96
C PRO A 226 10.67 1.39 17.19
N GLU A 227 11.63 2.30 17.08
CA GLU A 227 11.42 3.54 16.33
C GLU A 227 11.10 3.25 14.85
N PRO A 228 10.13 3.96 14.24
CA PRO A 228 9.91 3.89 12.80
C PRO A 228 11.17 4.23 12.01
N PRO A 229 11.41 3.56 10.87
CA PRO A 229 12.56 3.87 10.04
C PRO A 229 12.44 5.28 9.43
N ILE A 230 13.55 5.98 9.24
CA ILE A 230 13.54 7.31 8.60
C ILE A 230 13.10 7.21 7.13
N ARG A 231 13.42 6.09 6.46
CA ARG A 231 13.07 5.79 5.08
C ARG A 231 12.54 4.38 4.97
N ASP A 232 11.58 4.17 4.08
CA ASP A 232 11.08 2.84 3.73
C ASP A 232 10.75 2.77 2.25
N LYS A 233 10.64 1.55 1.71
CA LYS A 233 10.35 1.32 0.29
C LYS A 233 9.08 0.49 0.11
N ALA A 234 8.16 0.99 -0.71
CA ALA A 234 7.01 0.25 -1.21
C ALA A 234 7.22 -0.04 -2.70
N VAL A 235 7.62 -1.27 -3.02
CA VAL A 235 7.84 -1.72 -4.40
C VAL A 235 6.72 -2.69 -4.78
N LEU A 236 5.86 -2.27 -5.70
CA LEU A 236 4.80 -3.09 -6.25
C LEU A 236 5.36 -3.92 -7.41
N GLU A 237 5.67 -5.18 -7.13
CA GLU A 237 6.35 -6.09 -8.07
C GLU A 237 5.47 -7.27 -8.51
N ASP A 238 4.56 -7.68 -7.65
CA ASP A 238 3.61 -8.75 -7.91
C ASP A 238 2.40 -8.22 -8.69
N ARG A 239 1.98 -8.96 -9.72
CA ARG A 239 0.81 -8.59 -10.54
C ARG A 239 -0.46 -9.18 -9.97
N LEU A 240 -1.56 -8.47 -10.21
CA LEU A 240 -2.91 -8.90 -9.87
C LEU A 240 -3.74 -8.94 -11.16
N VAL A 241 -4.23 -10.13 -11.52
CA VAL A 241 -5.07 -10.35 -12.70
C VAL A 241 -6.48 -10.71 -12.24
N LYS A 242 -7.47 -9.94 -12.66
CA LYS A 242 -8.88 -10.24 -12.39
C LYS A 242 -9.39 -11.23 -13.43
N ILE A 243 -9.53 -12.50 -13.04
CA ILE A 243 -10.05 -13.56 -13.92
C ILE A 243 -11.57 -13.61 -13.78
N THR A 244 -12.25 -13.71 -14.90
CA THR A 244 -13.69 -14.01 -15.00
C THR A 244 -13.92 -15.05 -16.09
N THR A 245 -14.95 -15.88 -15.94
CA THR A 245 -15.21 -17.00 -16.85
C THR A 245 -16.62 -16.98 -17.40
N ALA A 246 -16.78 -17.51 -18.61
CA ALA A 246 -18.06 -17.92 -19.16
C ALA A 246 -17.99 -19.43 -19.46
N PRO A 247 -18.80 -20.27 -18.79
CA PRO A 247 -19.86 -19.92 -17.85
C PRO A 247 -19.34 -19.36 -16.51
N ASN A 248 -20.17 -18.58 -15.82
CA ASN A 248 -19.83 -17.85 -14.60
C ASN A 248 -19.81 -18.73 -13.33
N ASP A 249 -19.99 -20.03 -13.46
CA ASP A 249 -19.93 -21.01 -12.39
C ASP A 249 -18.82 -22.05 -12.59
N ALA A 250 -17.98 -21.86 -13.62
CA ALA A 250 -16.83 -22.71 -13.88
C ALA A 250 -15.86 -22.70 -12.69
N ALA A 251 -15.30 -23.86 -12.37
CA ALA A 251 -14.31 -23.98 -11.31
C ALA A 251 -12.98 -23.39 -11.78
N VAL A 252 -12.38 -22.53 -10.96
CA VAL A 252 -11.03 -21.98 -11.18
C VAL A 252 -10.07 -22.69 -10.24
N GLU A 253 -9.03 -23.31 -10.78
CA GLU A 253 -8.06 -24.13 -10.07
C GLU A 253 -6.63 -23.65 -10.30
N ILE A 254 -5.84 -23.64 -9.22
CA ILE A 254 -4.41 -23.31 -9.23
C ILE A 254 -3.67 -24.39 -8.43
N GLY A 255 -2.66 -25.00 -9.02
CA GLY A 255 -1.91 -26.09 -8.37
C GLY A 255 -2.78 -27.28 -7.95
N GLY A 256 -3.84 -27.57 -8.70
CA GLY A 256 -4.80 -28.66 -8.42
C GLY A 256 -5.80 -28.36 -7.30
N LYS A 257 -5.78 -27.16 -6.71
CA LYS A 257 -6.75 -26.73 -5.70
C LYS A 257 -7.74 -25.75 -6.32
N ARG A 258 -9.03 -25.97 -6.07
CA ARG A 258 -10.08 -25.01 -6.40
C ARG A 258 -9.95 -23.74 -5.55
N VAL A 259 -9.85 -22.59 -6.20
CA VAL A 259 -9.68 -21.28 -5.57
C VAL A 259 -10.84 -20.33 -5.82
N GLY A 260 -11.70 -20.63 -6.80
CA GLY A 260 -12.84 -19.79 -7.13
C GLY A 260 -13.87 -20.48 -8.03
N ASN A 261 -14.99 -19.79 -8.23
CA ASN A 261 -16.08 -20.17 -9.11
C ASN A 261 -16.44 -18.94 -9.95
N GLY A 262 -16.29 -19.00 -11.27
CA GLY A 262 -16.64 -17.88 -12.16
C GLY A 262 -15.67 -16.72 -12.18
N ALA A 263 -15.04 -16.42 -11.05
CA ALA A 263 -14.11 -15.30 -10.90
C ALA A 263 -13.03 -15.59 -9.86
N TYR A 264 -11.87 -14.98 -10.04
CA TYR A 264 -10.76 -15.03 -9.08
C TYR A 264 -9.75 -13.89 -9.30
N ASP A 265 -9.30 -13.25 -8.23
CA ASP A 265 -8.20 -12.26 -8.27
C ASP A 265 -6.86 -13.02 -8.16
N LEU A 266 -6.25 -13.31 -9.31
CA LEU A 266 -5.00 -14.06 -9.43
C LEU A 266 -3.79 -13.19 -9.09
N LYS A 267 -3.07 -13.57 -8.03
CA LYS A 267 -1.73 -13.06 -7.75
C LYS A 267 -0.68 -13.79 -8.61
N VAL A 268 0.15 -13.02 -9.33
CA VAL A 268 1.28 -13.52 -10.12
C VAL A 268 2.58 -12.90 -9.59
N PRO A 269 3.35 -13.62 -8.76
CA PRO A 269 4.58 -13.10 -8.18
C PRO A 269 5.63 -12.69 -9.22
N LYS A 270 6.47 -11.70 -8.90
CA LYS A 270 7.59 -11.32 -9.77
C LYS A 270 8.49 -12.51 -10.11
N ASN A 271 8.94 -12.56 -11.36
CA ASN A 271 9.80 -13.60 -11.94
C ASN A 271 9.17 -15.02 -11.97
N SER A 272 7.85 -15.14 -11.81
CA SER A 272 7.17 -16.44 -11.78
C SER A 272 6.07 -16.55 -12.84
N CYS A 273 5.62 -17.78 -13.08
CA CYS A 273 4.43 -18.08 -13.85
C CYS A 273 3.44 -18.86 -12.98
N VAL A 274 2.15 -18.56 -13.15
CA VAL A 274 1.06 -19.30 -12.51
C VAL A 274 0.16 -19.90 -13.59
N GLU A 275 -0.03 -21.21 -13.52
CA GLU A 275 -0.94 -21.94 -14.38
C GLU A 275 -2.34 -21.94 -13.75
N VAL A 276 -3.32 -21.48 -14.52
CA VAL A 276 -4.73 -21.51 -14.16
C VAL A 276 -5.43 -22.55 -15.00
N ARG A 277 -6.12 -23.46 -14.34
CA ARG A 277 -7.02 -24.44 -14.96
C ARG A 277 -8.46 -24.04 -14.69
N ILE A 278 -9.30 -24.12 -15.71
CA ILE A 278 -10.74 -23.86 -15.60
C ILE A 278 -11.50 -25.06 -16.11
N SER A 279 -12.44 -25.53 -15.30
CA SER A 279 -13.20 -26.75 -15.57
C SER A 279 -14.70 -26.54 -15.32
N LYS A 280 -15.52 -27.11 -16.20
CA LYS A 280 -16.97 -27.15 -16.09
C LYS A 280 -17.51 -28.30 -16.94
N ASP A 281 -18.48 -29.03 -16.41
CA ASP A 281 -19.14 -30.12 -17.16
C ASP A 281 -19.79 -29.63 -18.44
N GLY A 282 -19.59 -30.37 -19.53
CA GLY A 282 -20.07 -29.99 -20.86
C GLY A 282 -19.22 -28.94 -21.57
N PHE A 283 -18.07 -28.56 -21.01
CA PHE A 283 -17.13 -27.64 -21.63
C PHE A 283 -15.73 -28.23 -21.68
N ILE A 284 -14.97 -27.83 -22.69
CA ILE A 284 -13.56 -28.18 -22.84
C ILE A 284 -12.76 -27.49 -21.74
N ARG A 285 -11.92 -28.26 -21.03
CA ARG A 285 -11.02 -27.72 -20.00
C ARG A 285 -10.11 -26.65 -20.60
N TYR A 286 -9.98 -25.55 -19.88
CA TYR A 286 -9.15 -24.42 -20.30
C TYR A 286 -7.90 -24.35 -19.41
N VAL A 287 -6.73 -24.16 -20.02
CA VAL A 287 -5.45 -24.02 -19.32
C VAL A 287 -4.72 -22.79 -19.87
N LYS A 288 -4.30 -21.90 -18.98
CA LYS A 288 -3.53 -20.70 -19.35
C LYS A 288 -2.48 -20.38 -18.30
N ASN A 289 -1.31 -19.96 -18.78
CA ASN A 289 -0.20 -19.50 -17.95
C ASN A 289 -0.16 -17.97 -17.94
N TYR A 290 -0.04 -17.39 -16.74
CA TYR A 290 0.24 -15.97 -16.54
C TYR A 290 1.65 -15.82 -16.01
N CYS A 291 2.50 -15.09 -16.72
CA CYS A 291 3.92 -14.95 -16.39
C CYS A 291 4.28 -13.50 -16.12
N ASN A 292 4.88 -13.22 -14.96
CA ASN A 292 5.38 -11.89 -14.60
C ASN A 292 6.90 -11.87 -14.72
N GLN A 293 7.40 -11.86 -15.97
CA GLN A 293 8.82 -11.94 -16.31
C GLN A 293 9.17 -10.91 -17.39
N THR A 294 10.39 -10.35 -17.36
CA THR A 294 10.82 -9.24 -18.24
C THR A 294 10.71 -9.53 -19.74
N ASN A 295 10.87 -10.79 -20.15
CA ASN A 295 10.87 -11.21 -21.55
C ASN A 295 9.54 -11.89 -21.98
N MET A 296 8.50 -11.79 -21.16
CA MET A 296 7.18 -12.37 -21.43
C MET A 296 6.15 -11.27 -21.56
N GLN A 297 5.02 -11.58 -22.20
CA GLN A 297 3.89 -10.66 -22.22
C GLN A 297 3.42 -10.40 -20.79
N GLU A 298 3.29 -9.12 -20.45
CA GLU A 298 2.80 -8.69 -19.14
C GLU A 298 1.39 -9.25 -18.87
N PRO A 299 1.12 -9.78 -17.66
CA PRO A 299 -0.22 -10.24 -17.32
C PRO A 299 -1.25 -9.11 -17.44
N PRO A 300 -2.42 -9.34 -18.07
CA PRO A 300 -3.43 -8.30 -18.23
C PRO A 300 -4.07 -7.93 -16.88
N LEU A 301 -4.62 -6.72 -16.76
CA LEU A 301 -5.38 -6.30 -15.58
C LEU A 301 -6.59 -7.21 -15.32
N THR A 302 -7.33 -7.51 -16.39
CA THR A 302 -8.54 -8.32 -16.41
C THR A 302 -8.43 -9.33 -17.54
N ASP A 303 -8.90 -10.54 -17.30
CA ASP A 303 -8.97 -11.58 -18.32
C ASP A 303 -10.33 -12.27 -18.28
N PHE A 304 -11.01 -12.27 -19.42
CA PHE A 304 -12.31 -12.91 -19.58
C PHE A 304 -12.11 -14.18 -20.40
N LEU A 305 -12.43 -15.32 -19.77
CA LEU A 305 -12.11 -16.65 -20.28
C LEU A 305 -13.40 -17.37 -20.65
N GLU A 306 -13.69 -17.39 -21.95
CA GLU A 306 -14.85 -18.09 -22.50
C GLU A 306 -14.49 -19.55 -22.82
N MET A 307 -15.19 -20.47 -22.17
CA MET A 307 -15.02 -21.90 -22.37
C MET A 307 -15.81 -22.36 -23.60
N LYS A 308 -15.19 -23.23 -24.40
CA LYS A 308 -15.86 -23.86 -25.54
C LYS A 308 -16.70 -25.04 -25.06
N VAL A 309 -17.89 -25.16 -25.62
CA VAL A 309 -18.77 -26.32 -25.39
C VAL A 309 -18.07 -27.59 -25.89
N ASP A 310 -18.18 -28.67 -25.11
CA ASP A 310 -17.65 -29.97 -25.47
C ASP A 310 -18.62 -30.69 -26.43
N GLU A 311 -18.16 -30.93 -27.66
CA GLU A 311 -18.93 -31.62 -28.69
C GLU A 311 -19.22 -33.09 -28.34
N ALA A 312 -18.30 -33.79 -27.66
CA ALA A 312 -18.52 -35.16 -27.21
C ALA A 312 -19.65 -35.19 -26.18
N TYR A 313 -19.68 -34.21 -25.28
CA TYR A 313 -20.73 -34.08 -24.28
C TYR A 313 -22.09 -33.80 -24.91
N THR A 314 -22.17 -32.86 -25.86
CA THR A 314 -23.43 -32.52 -26.56
C THR A 314 -23.90 -33.60 -27.52
N SER A 315 -22.99 -34.41 -28.05
CA SER A 315 -23.29 -35.57 -28.92
C SER A 315 -23.62 -36.85 -28.16
N SER A 316 -23.69 -36.78 -26.82
CA SER A 316 -23.97 -37.92 -25.95
C SER A 316 -25.13 -37.67 -25.00
N VAL A 317 -25.59 -38.76 -24.39
CA VAL A 317 -26.58 -38.76 -23.31
C VAL A 317 -26.02 -39.51 -22.12
N SER A 318 -26.34 -39.04 -20.91
CA SER A 318 -26.07 -39.80 -19.69
C SER A 318 -26.86 -41.11 -19.76
N SER A 319 -26.23 -42.23 -19.41
CA SER A 319 -26.89 -43.53 -19.51
C SER A 319 -26.44 -44.47 -18.40
N ASP A 320 -27.41 -44.92 -17.60
CA ASP A 320 -27.20 -45.97 -16.59
C ASP A 320 -27.03 -47.36 -17.22
N LEU A 321 -27.21 -47.47 -18.55
CA LEU A 321 -27.03 -48.70 -19.32
C LEU A 321 -25.61 -48.81 -19.90
N ALA A 322 -24.82 -47.73 -19.86
CA ALA A 322 -23.44 -47.72 -20.34
C ALA A 322 -22.55 -48.57 -19.41
N ASN A 323 -21.70 -49.41 -19.99
CA ASN A 323 -20.74 -50.25 -19.27
C ASN A 323 -21.36 -51.24 -18.25
N VAL A 324 -22.68 -51.46 -18.31
CA VAL A 324 -23.41 -52.43 -17.48
C VAL A 324 -23.84 -53.63 -18.30
N ARG A 325 -23.84 -54.82 -17.69
CA ARG A 325 -24.34 -56.06 -18.30
C ARG A 325 -25.85 -56.17 -18.09
N ILE A 326 -26.63 -56.01 -19.15
CA ILE A 326 -28.09 -56.08 -19.12
C ILE A 326 -28.54 -57.46 -19.57
N THR A 327 -29.26 -58.17 -18.71
CA THR A 327 -29.84 -59.48 -19.07
C THR A 327 -31.20 -59.28 -19.71
N VAL A 328 -31.33 -59.75 -20.95
CA VAL A 328 -32.55 -59.67 -21.75
C VAL A 328 -33.11 -61.08 -21.92
N PRO A 329 -34.13 -61.47 -21.13
CA PRO A 329 -34.85 -62.72 -21.37
C PRO A 329 -35.54 -62.72 -22.72
N VAL A 330 -35.57 -63.89 -23.37
CA VAL A 330 -36.32 -64.10 -24.61
C VAL A 330 -37.73 -64.59 -24.25
N ARG A 331 -38.76 -63.98 -24.84
CA ARG A 331 -40.17 -64.32 -24.62
C ARG A 331 -40.49 -65.75 -25.05
N ALA A 332 -41.47 -66.34 -24.37
CA ALA A 332 -41.95 -67.67 -24.70
C ALA A 332 -42.51 -67.70 -26.14
N GLY A 333 -42.17 -68.75 -26.89
CA GLY A 333 -42.63 -68.94 -28.28
C GLY A 333 -41.72 -68.37 -29.37
N LEU A 334 -40.65 -67.64 -29.02
CA LEU A 334 -39.63 -67.22 -29.99
C LEU A 334 -38.53 -68.29 -30.08
N ALA A 335 -38.28 -68.82 -31.29
CA ALA A 335 -37.24 -69.83 -31.50
C ALA A 335 -35.83 -69.22 -31.26
N PRO A 336 -34.85 -69.99 -30.73
CA PRO A 336 -33.49 -69.50 -30.48
C PRO A 336 -32.81 -68.88 -31.72
N GLU A 337 -32.98 -69.49 -32.89
CA GLU A 337 -32.44 -69.01 -34.16
C GLU A 337 -33.05 -67.66 -34.55
N GLU A 338 -34.37 -67.51 -34.31
CA GLU A 338 -35.08 -66.27 -34.61
C GLU A 338 -34.70 -65.15 -33.65
N ALA A 339 -34.59 -65.45 -32.35
CA ALA A 339 -34.12 -64.51 -31.34
C ALA A 339 -32.70 -64.01 -31.66
N TRP A 340 -31.80 -64.92 -32.02
CA TRP A 340 -30.43 -64.58 -32.41
C TRP A 340 -30.40 -63.72 -33.68
N ARG A 341 -31.22 -64.04 -34.69
CA ARG A 341 -31.33 -63.26 -35.91
C ARG A 341 -31.84 -61.84 -35.64
N ILE A 342 -32.86 -61.69 -34.79
CA ILE A 342 -33.37 -60.38 -34.38
C ILE A 342 -32.29 -59.58 -33.65
N LEU A 343 -31.65 -60.19 -32.65
CA LEU A 343 -30.57 -59.57 -31.87
C LEU A 343 -29.42 -59.10 -32.78
N SER A 344 -28.94 -60.00 -33.64
CA SER A 344 -27.86 -59.72 -34.57
C SER A 344 -28.24 -58.60 -35.54
N SER A 345 -29.47 -58.64 -36.08
CA SER A 345 -30.00 -57.62 -36.99
C SER A 345 -30.07 -56.24 -36.34
N ILE A 346 -30.49 -56.15 -35.07
CA ILE A 346 -30.49 -54.88 -34.33
C ILE A 346 -29.06 -54.39 -34.19
N ILE A 347 -28.14 -55.21 -33.68
CA ILE A 347 -26.74 -54.80 -33.47
C ILE A 347 -26.10 -54.34 -34.78
N THR A 348 -26.30 -55.06 -35.89
CA THR A 348 -25.78 -54.65 -37.20
C THR A 348 -26.42 -53.38 -37.76
N GLY A 349 -27.57 -52.96 -37.24
CA GLY A 349 -28.17 -51.66 -37.55
C GLY A 349 -27.45 -50.47 -36.90
N TYR A 350 -26.71 -50.70 -35.81
CA TYR A 350 -25.93 -49.68 -35.09
C TYR A 350 -24.42 -49.83 -35.29
N PHE A 351 -23.93 -51.03 -35.62
CA PHE A 351 -22.53 -51.37 -35.76
C PHE A 351 -22.25 -52.06 -37.09
N ASP A 352 -21.41 -51.45 -37.92
CA ASP A 352 -21.12 -51.96 -39.26
C ASP A 352 -20.25 -53.24 -39.26
N ILE A 353 -19.40 -53.41 -38.24
CA ILE A 353 -18.39 -54.48 -38.19
C ILE A 353 -18.55 -55.32 -36.93
N LEU A 354 -18.76 -56.62 -37.14
CA LEU A 354 -18.71 -57.65 -36.12
C LEU A 354 -17.31 -58.26 -36.07
N GLU A 355 -16.74 -58.39 -34.86
CA GLU A 355 -15.38 -58.93 -34.65
C GLU A 355 -15.43 -60.43 -34.34
N THR A 356 -16.40 -60.87 -33.54
CA THR A 356 -16.62 -62.29 -33.24
C THR A 356 -18.09 -62.55 -33.18
N VAL A 357 -18.55 -63.64 -33.82
CA VAL A 357 -19.94 -64.08 -33.82
C VAL A 357 -19.93 -65.60 -33.67
N ASP A 358 -20.52 -66.09 -32.59
CA ASP A 358 -20.69 -67.51 -32.33
C ASP A 358 -22.10 -67.77 -31.78
N TYR A 359 -22.94 -68.30 -32.67
CA TYR A 359 -24.31 -68.68 -32.35
C TYR A 359 -24.37 -69.74 -31.24
N ASN A 360 -23.47 -70.73 -31.24
CA ASN A 360 -23.58 -71.89 -30.36
C ASN A 360 -23.34 -71.53 -28.90
N THR A 361 -22.45 -70.56 -28.64
CA THR A 361 -22.17 -70.06 -27.29
C THR A 361 -23.00 -68.82 -26.93
N GLY A 362 -23.77 -68.29 -27.88
CA GLY A 362 -24.52 -67.04 -27.73
C GLY A 362 -23.59 -65.83 -27.54
N TYR A 363 -22.39 -65.87 -28.12
CA TYR A 363 -21.37 -64.84 -27.99
C TYR A 363 -21.28 -63.98 -29.25
N LEU A 364 -21.34 -62.66 -29.10
CA LEU A 364 -21.13 -61.71 -30.20
C LEU A 364 -20.38 -60.51 -29.65
N THR A 365 -19.36 -60.04 -30.35
CA THR A 365 -18.69 -58.77 -30.06
C THR A 365 -18.52 -57.96 -31.34
N THR A 366 -18.79 -56.67 -31.26
CA THR A 366 -18.51 -55.73 -32.35
C THR A 366 -17.07 -55.26 -32.28
N SER A 367 -16.51 -54.83 -33.41
CA SER A 367 -15.27 -54.04 -33.38
C SER A 367 -15.52 -52.70 -32.65
N TRP A 368 -14.45 -52.08 -32.17
CA TRP A 368 -14.51 -50.73 -31.62
C TRP A 368 -14.91 -49.72 -32.69
N GLN A 369 -16.00 -48.98 -32.44
CA GLN A 369 -16.39 -47.82 -33.21
C GLN A 369 -15.85 -46.57 -32.53
N VAL A 370 -15.05 -45.79 -33.26
CA VAL A 370 -14.31 -44.65 -32.69
C VAL A 370 -14.78 -43.35 -33.30
N GLN A 371 -14.97 -42.35 -32.44
CA GLN A 371 -15.29 -40.99 -32.82
C GLN A 371 -14.31 -40.03 -32.16
N ASN A 372 -13.65 -39.23 -32.98
CA ASN A 372 -12.70 -38.21 -32.51
C ASN A 372 -13.45 -36.89 -32.33
N PHE A 373 -13.28 -36.29 -31.16
CA PHE A 373 -13.70 -34.93 -30.84
C PHE A 373 -12.46 -34.08 -30.55
N GLN A 374 -12.65 -32.77 -30.44
CA GLN A 374 -11.55 -31.86 -30.13
C GLN A 374 -10.89 -32.16 -28.78
N SER A 375 -11.69 -32.47 -27.75
CA SER A 375 -11.24 -32.67 -26.36
C SER A 375 -11.05 -34.14 -25.98
N SER A 376 -11.63 -35.08 -26.73
CA SER A 376 -11.61 -36.49 -26.38
C SER A 376 -11.77 -37.43 -27.58
N ILE A 377 -11.36 -38.68 -27.39
CA ILE A 377 -11.68 -39.79 -28.29
C ILE A 377 -12.64 -40.70 -27.56
N ILE A 378 -13.80 -40.93 -28.17
CA ILE A 378 -14.81 -41.86 -27.66
C ILE A 378 -14.76 -43.14 -28.47
N ARG A 379 -14.69 -44.29 -27.79
CA ARG A 379 -14.84 -45.60 -28.42
C ARG A 379 -16.02 -46.35 -27.82
N THR A 380 -16.75 -47.07 -28.66
CA THR A 380 -17.93 -47.84 -28.25
C THR A 380 -17.97 -49.19 -28.93
N ARG A 381 -18.40 -50.23 -28.21
CA ARG A 381 -18.66 -51.58 -28.75
C ARG A 381 -19.78 -52.27 -27.98
N VAL A 382 -20.38 -53.28 -28.58
CA VAL A 382 -21.36 -54.16 -27.92
C VAL A 382 -20.75 -55.54 -27.71
N ILE A 383 -20.96 -56.09 -26.51
CA ILE A 383 -20.63 -57.47 -26.16
C ILE A 383 -21.93 -58.17 -25.74
N VAL A 384 -22.24 -59.25 -26.43
CA VAL A 384 -23.32 -60.19 -26.12
C VAL A 384 -22.71 -61.49 -25.63
N SER A 385 -23.34 -62.07 -24.63
CA SER A 385 -22.98 -63.37 -24.08
C SER A 385 -24.25 -64.08 -23.60
N SER A 386 -24.18 -65.39 -23.39
CA SER A 386 -25.29 -66.10 -22.73
C SER A 386 -25.55 -65.51 -21.33
N GLY A 387 -26.81 -65.16 -21.08
CA GLY A 387 -27.31 -64.62 -19.81
C GLY A 387 -28.38 -65.50 -19.15
N GLY A 388 -28.73 -66.62 -19.78
CA GLY A 388 -29.79 -67.52 -19.34
C GLY A 388 -29.32 -68.61 -18.38
N ASN A 389 -30.28 -69.38 -17.87
CA ASN A 389 -30.05 -70.68 -17.22
C ASN A 389 -30.59 -71.79 -18.13
N SER A 390 -30.50 -73.06 -17.71
CA SER A 390 -30.95 -74.21 -18.52
C SER A 390 -32.42 -74.15 -18.95
N ASN A 391 -33.24 -73.31 -18.31
CA ASN A 391 -34.70 -73.31 -18.46
C ASN A 391 -35.22 -72.05 -19.17
N GLN A 392 -34.38 -71.05 -19.42
CA GLN A 392 -34.78 -69.79 -20.04
C GLN A 392 -33.65 -69.23 -20.90
N LEU A 393 -33.91 -69.08 -22.20
CA LEU A 393 -33.01 -68.37 -23.11
C LEU A 393 -32.97 -66.89 -22.73
N ALA A 394 -31.78 -66.37 -22.47
CA ALA A 394 -31.56 -64.95 -22.23
C ALA A 394 -30.17 -64.54 -22.73
N TYR A 395 -30.06 -63.31 -23.21
CA TYR A 395 -28.80 -62.72 -23.64
C TYR A 395 -28.36 -61.63 -22.67
N ALA A 396 -27.10 -61.66 -22.26
CA ALA A 396 -26.46 -60.61 -21.51
C ALA A 396 -25.75 -59.66 -22.47
N VAL A 397 -26.32 -58.46 -22.64
CA VAL A 397 -25.84 -57.41 -23.55
C VAL A 397 -25.14 -56.31 -22.75
N LYS A 398 -23.91 -55.96 -23.12
CA LYS A 398 -23.14 -54.87 -22.54
C LYS A 398 -22.74 -53.89 -23.64
N LEU A 399 -23.25 -52.66 -23.57
CA LEU A 399 -22.80 -51.54 -24.40
C LEU A 399 -21.61 -50.87 -23.69
N VAL A 400 -20.40 -51.11 -24.18
CA VAL A 400 -19.17 -50.56 -23.61
C VAL A 400 -18.92 -49.19 -24.23
N SER A 401 -18.80 -48.15 -23.41
CA SER A 401 -18.45 -46.79 -23.83
C SER A 401 -17.27 -46.27 -23.03
N GLN A 402 -16.23 -45.82 -23.72
CA GLN A 402 -15.00 -45.36 -23.10
C GLN A 402 -14.52 -44.06 -23.72
N GLU A 403 -13.89 -43.25 -22.87
CA GLU A 403 -13.33 -41.95 -23.20
C GLU A 403 -11.83 -41.95 -22.94
N ALA A 404 -11.07 -41.43 -23.90
CA ALA A 404 -9.71 -40.96 -23.70
C ALA A 404 -9.71 -39.42 -23.82
N PHE A 405 -9.54 -38.74 -22.70
CA PHE A 405 -9.45 -37.28 -22.67
C PHE A 405 -8.07 -36.82 -23.19
N LEU A 406 -8.06 -35.86 -24.10
CA LEU A 406 -6.85 -35.50 -24.84
C LEU A 406 -5.97 -34.46 -24.14
N ASP A 407 -6.48 -33.59 -23.26
CA ASP A 407 -5.71 -32.58 -22.49
C ASP A 407 -4.58 -31.88 -23.30
N GLY A 408 -4.85 -31.56 -24.58
CA GLY A 408 -3.88 -30.95 -25.50
C GLY A 408 -2.80 -31.89 -26.09
N LYS A 409 -2.88 -33.20 -25.86
CA LYS A 409 -2.02 -34.25 -26.44
C LYS A 409 -2.72 -34.91 -27.64
N SER A 410 -2.01 -35.05 -28.75
CA SER A 410 -2.61 -35.42 -30.05
C SER A 410 -2.48 -36.89 -30.45
N ASN A 411 -1.87 -37.76 -29.63
CA ASN A 411 -1.47 -39.11 -30.07
C ASN A 411 -2.10 -40.21 -29.19
N VAL A 412 -3.44 -40.33 -29.26
CA VAL A 412 -4.16 -41.48 -28.69
C VAL A 412 -4.75 -42.28 -29.84
N THR A 413 -4.40 -43.56 -29.91
CA THR A 413 -4.99 -44.50 -30.88
C THR A 413 -5.96 -45.44 -30.19
N VAL A 414 -6.86 -46.05 -30.95
CA VAL A 414 -7.84 -47.03 -30.45
C VAL A 414 -7.19 -48.21 -29.72
N LYS A 415 -5.91 -48.49 -30.01
CA LYS A 415 -5.14 -49.60 -29.43
C LYS A 415 -4.50 -49.26 -28.09
N ASP A 416 -4.50 -47.99 -27.70
CA ASP A 416 -3.89 -47.50 -26.47
C ASP A 416 -4.85 -47.72 -25.29
N ASP A 417 -5.17 -48.99 -24.99
CA ASP A 417 -6.18 -49.39 -24.00
C ASP A 417 -5.98 -48.71 -22.63
N GLU A 418 -4.72 -48.46 -22.25
CA GLU A 418 -4.35 -47.82 -20.99
C GLU A 418 -4.80 -46.34 -20.88
N LYS A 419 -5.13 -45.71 -22.01
CA LYS A 419 -5.56 -44.30 -22.07
C LYS A 419 -7.08 -44.15 -22.06
N PHE A 420 -7.83 -45.24 -22.22
CA PHE A 420 -9.29 -45.22 -22.21
C PHE A 420 -9.84 -45.60 -20.85
N THR A 421 -10.84 -44.84 -20.40
CA THR A 421 -11.56 -45.10 -19.16
C THR A 421 -13.05 -45.19 -19.42
N ASP A 422 -13.77 -45.93 -18.59
CA ASP A 422 -15.22 -46.09 -18.74
C ASP A 422 -15.92 -44.73 -18.66
N TRP A 423 -16.73 -44.44 -19.67
CA TRP A 423 -17.49 -43.21 -19.79
C TRP A 423 -18.95 -43.47 -19.42
N ALA A 424 -19.49 -42.71 -18.46
CA ALA A 424 -20.87 -42.86 -17.98
C ALA A 424 -21.94 -42.32 -18.97
N ARG A 425 -21.57 -42.18 -20.24
CA ARG A 425 -22.39 -41.62 -21.30
C ARG A 425 -22.28 -42.49 -22.54
N ILE A 426 -23.29 -42.42 -23.39
CA ILE A 426 -23.28 -43.05 -24.71
C ILE A 426 -23.48 -41.98 -25.77
N LEU A 427 -22.83 -42.15 -26.92
CA LEU A 427 -23.11 -41.29 -28.08
C LEU A 427 -24.57 -41.49 -28.49
N LYS A 428 -25.25 -40.39 -28.84
CA LYS A 428 -26.68 -40.38 -29.20
C LYS A 428 -27.04 -41.37 -30.31
N LYS A 429 -26.10 -41.65 -31.22
CA LYS A 429 -26.29 -42.66 -32.28
C LYS A 429 -26.49 -44.09 -31.77
N TYR A 430 -26.09 -44.40 -30.54
CA TYR A 430 -26.28 -45.70 -29.89
C TYR A 430 -27.39 -45.67 -28.83
N ASP A 431 -28.02 -44.51 -28.63
CA ASP A 431 -29.16 -44.40 -27.75
C ASP A 431 -30.33 -45.21 -28.33
N GLY A 432 -31.04 -45.93 -27.45
CA GLY A 432 -32.12 -46.83 -27.86
C GLY A 432 -31.70 -48.27 -28.21
N LEU A 433 -30.42 -48.57 -28.43
CA LEU A 433 -29.99 -49.94 -28.84
C LEU A 433 -30.44 -51.02 -27.84
N ILE A 434 -30.20 -50.80 -26.54
CA ILE A 434 -30.58 -51.79 -25.51
C ILE A 434 -32.09 -51.89 -25.38
N GLN A 435 -32.79 -50.75 -25.45
CA GLN A 435 -34.23 -50.68 -25.37
C GLN A 435 -34.91 -51.37 -26.55
N GLU A 436 -34.35 -51.25 -27.75
CA GLU A 436 -34.82 -51.95 -28.95
C GLU A 436 -34.62 -53.47 -28.81
N ILE A 437 -33.47 -53.90 -28.31
CA ILE A 437 -33.23 -55.32 -28.01
C ILE A 437 -34.25 -55.84 -26.99
N GLN A 438 -34.48 -55.11 -25.90
CA GLN A 438 -35.49 -55.47 -24.90
C GLN A 438 -36.89 -55.54 -25.53
N ALA A 439 -37.31 -54.51 -26.26
CA ALA A 439 -38.64 -54.42 -26.85
C ALA A 439 -38.94 -55.49 -27.91
N ARG A 440 -37.91 -56.04 -28.57
CA ARG A 440 -38.08 -57.06 -29.62
C ARG A 440 -37.87 -58.50 -29.14
N LEU A 441 -37.17 -58.70 -28.03
CA LEU A 441 -36.89 -60.03 -27.48
C LEU A 441 -37.72 -60.39 -26.24
N GLN A 442 -38.04 -59.41 -25.39
CA GLN A 442 -38.98 -59.56 -24.27
C GLN A 442 -40.42 -59.46 -24.78
#